data_AF-A0A076PR13-F1
#
_entry.id   AF-A0A076PR13-F1
#
_cell.length_a   1.000
_cell.length_b   1.000
_cell.length_c   1.000
_cell.angle_alpha   90.00
_cell.angle_beta   90.00
_cell.angle_gamma   90.00
#
_symmetry.space_group_name_H-M   'P 1'
#
loop_
_entity.id
_entity.type
_entity.pdbx_description
1 polymer ?
#
loop_
_entity_poly.entity_id
_entity_poly.type
_entity_poly.pdbx_seq_one_letter_code
_entity_poly.pdbx_strand_id
1 'polypeptide(L)'
;MPRHVGPDCRVAVTPIGSAALPARASHWGLEKYARYGYSLEVKMTHVLKRKDFARWQAGEKLPDAALCKAVQEMESGLIDADLGGFLYKKRVARSGGGKSGGYRTLLSARIGSRYVFLHGFPKSDKANITQDEKKALQFAGKVFLELSAEALSKALHSGVLLEVHCEQDH
;
A
#
# COMPACT_ATOMS: atom_id res chain seq x y z
N MET A 1 -52.77 -55.17 -24.41
CA MET A 1 -52.70 -53.99 -23.51
C MET A 1 -51.33 -53.33 -23.72
N PRO A 2 -51.27 -52.00 -23.86
CA PRO A 2 -50.76 -51.40 -25.09
C PRO A 2 -49.49 -50.56 -24.96
N ARG A 3 -48.73 -50.57 -26.07
CA ARG A 3 -48.13 -49.44 -26.81
C ARG A 3 -47.47 -48.31 -25.98
N HIS A 4 -46.14 -48.30 -26.01
CA HIS A 4 -45.37 -47.06 -25.97
C HIS A 4 -45.69 -46.20 -27.21
N VAL A 5 -46.15 -44.98 -26.97
CA VAL A 5 -46.32 -43.86 -27.90
C VAL A 5 -45.53 -42.73 -27.24
N GLY A 6 -44.43 -42.25 -27.82
CA GLY A 6 -44.44 -41.15 -28.78
C GLY A 6 -43.64 -39.94 -28.20
N PRO A 7 -43.26 -38.96 -29.03
CA PRO A 7 -41.97 -38.28 -28.91
C PRO A 7 -42.05 -36.74 -28.78
N ASP A 8 -40.84 -36.15 -28.73
CA ASP A 8 -40.43 -34.90 -29.39
C ASP A 8 -40.53 -33.54 -28.66
N CYS A 9 -39.50 -32.77 -28.99
CA CYS A 9 -39.03 -31.48 -28.53
C CYS A 9 -40.02 -30.33 -28.82
N ARG A 10 -40.00 -29.30 -27.96
CA ARG A 10 -39.72 -27.92 -28.39
C ARG A 10 -39.56 -26.94 -27.23
N VAL A 11 -38.52 -26.13 -27.36
CA VAL A 11 -38.26 -24.89 -26.64
C VAL A 11 -39.28 -23.83 -27.06
N ALA A 12 -39.77 -23.03 -26.12
CA ALA A 12 -40.36 -21.72 -26.40
C ALA A 12 -39.99 -20.71 -25.30
N VAL A 13 -39.71 -19.48 -25.74
CA VAL A 13 -39.03 -18.39 -25.04
C VAL A 13 -40.01 -17.24 -24.77
N THR A 14 -39.79 -16.53 -23.64
CA THR A 14 -40.05 -15.10 -23.32
C THR A 14 -41.51 -14.58 -23.27
N PRO A 15 -41.78 -13.36 -22.73
CA PRO A 15 -41.10 -12.54 -21.72
C PRO A 15 -42.05 -12.09 -20.57
N ILE A 16 -41.54 -11.69 -19.40
CA ILE A 16 -42.34 -10.92 -18.43
C ILE A 16 -41.57 -9.69 -17.98
N GLY A 17 -42.16 -8.54 -18.29
CA GLY A 17 -42.32 -7.46 -17.31
C GLY A 17 -41.20 -6.45 -17.24
N SER A 18 -41.37 -5.39 -18.04
CA SER A 18 -40.82 -4.06 -17.80
C SER A 18 -41.09 -3.62 -16.36
N ALA A 19 -40.05 -3.36 -15.59
CA ALA A 19 -40.13 -2.63 -14.33
C ALA A 19 -39.52 -1.25 -14.53
N ALA A 20 -40.35 -0.25 -14.32
CA ALA A 20 -40.08 1.17 -14.49
C ALA A 20 -38.87 1.65 -13.69
N LEU A 21 -38.05 2.50 -14.32
CA LEU A 21 -37.05 3.32 -13.66
C LEU A 21 -37.78 4.37 -12.78
N PRO A 22 -37.47 4.49 -11.47
CA PRO A 22 -37.86 5.67 -10.74
C PRO A 22 -36.99 6.86 -11.16
N ALA A 23 -37.67 7.98 -11.31
CA ALA A 23 -37.12 9.28 -11.63
C ALA A 23 -36.11 9.78 -10.60
N ARG A 24 -35.12 10.54 -11.10
CA ARG A 24 -34.28 11.53 -10.43
C ARG A 24 -34.54 11.73 -8.92
N ALA A 25 -33.55 11.35 -8.12
CA ALA A 25 -33.20 12.08 -6.91
C ALA A 25 -31.67 12.11 -6.75
N SER A 26 -31.18 13.33 -6.64
CA SER A 26 -29.84 13.80 -6.30
C SER A 26 -29.14 12.99 -5.20
N HIS A 27 -27.99 12.38 -5.52
CA HIS A 27 -26.88 12.18 -4.59
C HIS A 27 -25.65 11.73 -5.40
N TRP A 28 -24.65 12.59 -5.59
CA TRP A 28 -23.41 12.20 -6.24
C TRP A 28 -22.61 11.26 -5.31
N GLY A 29 -22.87 9.96 -5.46
CA GLY A 29 -21.82 8.98 -5.76
C GLY A 29 -20.91 8.49 -4.64
N LEU A 30 -21.45 7.91 -3.57
CA LEU A 30 -20.70 7.03 -2.66
C LEU A 30 -21.36 5.64 -2.48
N GLU A 31 -22.19 5.20 -3.43
CA GLU A 31 -22.99 3.98 -3.26
C GLU A 31 -22.90 3.01 -4.44
N LYS A 32 -21.66 2.70 -4.88
CA LYS A 32 -21.41 1.64 -5.87
C LYS A 32 -20.28 0.66 -5.51
N TYR A 33 -19.97 0.50 -4.23
CA TYR A 33 -18.97 -0.47 -3.75
C TYR A 33 -19.53 -1.48 -2.73
N ALA A 34 -20.82 -1.83 -2.81
CA ALA A 34 -21.43 -2.82 -1.93
C ALA A 34 -22.30 -3.84 -2.70
N ARG A 35 -21.79 -4.40 -3.81
CA ARG A 35 -22.49 -5.49 -4.52
C ARG A 35 -21.65 -6.76 -4.73
N TYR A 36 -20.37 -6.75 -4.40
CA TYR A 36 -19.61 -7.98 -4.22
C TYR A 36 -19.35 -8.12 -2.72
N GLY A 37 -20.03 -9.09 -2.08
CA GLY A 37 -19.92 -9.39 -0.66
C GLY A 37 -18.52 -9.86 -0.27
N TYR A 38 -17.60 -8.92 -0.12
CA TYR A 38 -16.34 -9.11 0.57
C TYR A 38 -16.37 -8.25 1.83
N SER A 39 -16.80 -8.85 2.94
CA SER A 39 -16.44 -8.40 4.29
C SER A 39 -14.94 -8.64 4.47
N LEU A 40 -14.13 -7.79 3.86
CA LEU A 40 -12.70 -7.76 4.06
C LEU A 40 -12.37 -6.29 4.25
N GLU A 41 -12.26 -5.88 5.52
CA GLU A 41 -11.34 -4.82 5.88
C GLU A 41 -9.93 -5.28 5.46
N VAL A 42 -9.63 -5.29 4.16
CA VAL A 42 -8.25 -5.24 3.71
C VAL A 42 -7.79 -3.86 4.17
N LYS A 43 -7.14 -3.80 5.34
CA LYS A 43 -6.29 -2.66 5.66
C LYS A 43 -5.25 -2.62 4.56
N MET A 44 -5.52 -1.84 3.50
CA MET A 44 -4.54 -1.59 2.46
C MET A 44 -3.39 -0.86 3.14
N THR A 45 -2.29 -1.58 3.29
CA THR A 45 -1.07 -1.04 3.90
C THR A 45 -0.44 -0.12 2.88
N HIS A 46 -0.53 1.19 3.13
CA HIS A 46 0.02 2.19 2.22
C HIS A 46 1.52 2.29 2.44
N VAL A 47 2.30 1.80 1.48
CA VAL A 47 3.76 1.93 1.48
C VAL A 47 4.15 3.10 0.56
N LEU A 48 4.69 4.14 1.17
CA LEU A 48 5.00 5.41 0.54
C LEU A 48 6.47 5.75 0.74
N LYS A 49 7.01 6.59 -0.14
CA LYS A 49 8.37 7.12 -0.04
C LYS A 49 8.40 8.60 -0.41
N ARG A 50 9.25 9.39 0.25
CA ARG A 50 9.49 10.78 -0.17
C ARG A 50 10.22 10.82 -1.51
N LYS A 51 10.03 11.89 -2.26
CA LYS A 51 10.77 12.16 -3.51
C LYS A 51 12.29 11.98 -3.36
N ASP A 52 12.86 12.53 -2.29
CA ASP A 52 14.30 12.44 -2.03
C ASP A 52 14.76 11.01 -1.77
N PHE A 53 13.94 10.24 -1.05
CA PHE A 53 14.20 8.82 -0.84
C PHE A 53 14.13 8.06 -2.16
N ALA A 54 13.15 8.34 -3.03
CA ALA A 54 13.04 7.70 -4.34
C ALA A 54 14.26 8.01 -5.23
N ARG A 55 14.77 9.25 -5.20
CA ARG A 55 16.01 9.62 -5.90
C ARG A 55 17.21 8.83 -5.39
N TRP A 56 17.36 8.74 -4.06
CA TRP A 56 18.42 7.94 -3.44
C TRP A 56 18.29 6.45 -3.79
N GLN A 57 17.09 5.89 -3.65
CA GLN A 57 16.76 4.51 -3.99
C GLN A 57 17.15 4.16 -5.43
N ALA A 58 16.85 5.04 -6.38
CA ALA A 58 17.20 4.86 -7.79
C ALA A 58 18.72 4.86 -8.00
N GLY A 59 19.46 5.77 -7.33
CA GLY A 59 20.92 5.79 -7.37
C GLY A 59 21.56 4.52 -6.84
N GLU A 60 20.97 3.93 -5.80
CA GLU A 60 21.42 2.67 -5.18
C GLU A 60 20.93 1.40 -5.90
N LYS A 61 20.15 1.55 -6.97
CA LYS A 61 19.50 0.46 -7.71
C LYS A 61 18.73 -0.50 -6.79
N LEU A 62 18.07 0.06 -5.77
CA LEU A 62 17.31 -0.68 -4.79
C LEU A 62 15.88 -0.91 -5.31
N PRO A 63 15.43 -2.16 -5.57
CA PRO A 63 14.08 -2.41 -6.08
C PRO A 63 13.00 -2.16 -5.02
N ASP A 64 11.80 -1.79 -5.46
CA ASP A 64 10.63 -1.60 -4.57
C ASP A 64 10.30 -2.88 -3.79
N ALA A 65 10.46 -4.07 -4.40
CA ALA A 65 10.29 -5.36 -3.73
C ALA A 65 11.11 -5.49 -2.43
N ALA A 66 12.31 -4.90 -2.36
CA ALA A 66 13.12 -4.92 -1.15
C ALA A 66 12.52 -4.04 -0.04
N LEU A 67 11.91 -2.90 -0.40
CA LEU A 67 11.18 -2.05 0.54
C LEU A 67 9.92 -2.74 1.05
N CYS A 68 9.17 -3.39 0.16
CA CYS A 68 7.98 -4.16 0.49
C CYS A 68 8.30 -5.30 1.47
N LYS A 69 9.35 -6.07 1.19
CA LYS A 69 9.84 -7.09 2.12
C LYS A 69 10.20 -6.50 3.49
N ALA A 70 10.86 -5.33 3.51
CA ALA A 70 11.20 -4.68 4.77
C ALA A 70 9.94 -4.25 5.57
N VAL A 71 8.87 -3.82 4.90
CA VAL A 71 7.58 -3.54 5.55
C VAL A 71 6.93 -4.81 6.09
N GLN A 72 6.89 -5.90 5.31
CA GLN A 72 6.37 -7.20 5.76
C GLN A 72 7.12 -7.73 6.98
N GLU A 73 8.45 -7.59 7.00
CA GLU A 73 9.26 -7.92 8.17
C GLU A 73 8.89 -7.05 9.38
N MET A 74 8.62 -5.76 9.20
CA MET A 74 8.15 -4.91 10.31
C MET A 74 6.77 -5.30 10.81
N GLU A 75 5.86 -5.72 9.92
CA GLU A 75 4.54 -6.24 10.26
C GLU A 75 4.61 -7.54 11.07
N SER A 76 5.60 -8.39 10.79
CA SER A 76 5.88 -9.59 11.58
C SER A 76 6.68 -9.33 12.87
N GLY A 77 6.93 -8.06 13.20
CA GLY A 77 7.63 -7.65 14.42
C GLY A 77 9.15 -7.59 14.31
N LEU A 78 9.73 -7.82 13.13
CA LEU A 78 11.17 -7.71 12.88
C LEU A 78 11.56 -6.25 12.64
N ILE A 79 11.68 -5.49 13.73
CA ILE A 79 12.11 -4.08 13.74
C ILE A 79 13.56 -4.02 14.23
N ASP A 80 14.47 -3.38 13.46
CA ASP A 80 15.87 -3.27 13.87
C ASP A 80 16.09 -2.26 15.00
N ALA A 81 15.39 -1.12 14.98
CA ALA A 81 15.31 -0.21 16.12
C ALA A 81 14.09 0.71 16.02
N ASP A 82 13.43 0.92 17.16
CA ASP A 82 12.44 1.98 17.36
C ASP A 82 13.15 3.23 17.89
N LEU A 83 12.99 4.36 17.20
CA LEU A 83 13.55 5.65 17.61
C LEU A 83 12.50 6.51 18.33
N GLY A 84 11.28 6.03 18.52
CA GLY A 84 10.14 6.73 19.11
C GLY A 84 9.48 7.71 18.14
N GLY A 85 8.28 8.18 18.48
CA GLY A 85 7.54 9.15 17.66
C GLY A 85 7.17 8.61 16.27
N PHE A 86 6.82 7.32 16.19
CA PHE A 86 6.55 6.60 14.94
C PHE A 86 7.74 6.55 13.97
N LEU A 87 8.98 6.76 14.42
CA LEU A 87 10.17 6.70 13.58
C LEU A 87 10.94 5.40 13.86
N TYR A 88 11.20 4.64 12.80
CA TYR A 88 11.89 3.36 12.86
C TYR A 88 13.13 3.36 12.00
N LYS A 89 14.13 2.61 12.44
CA LYS A 89 15.29 2.25 11.64
C LYS A 89 15.12 0.81 11.17
N LYS A 90 15.24 0.58 9.86
CA LYS A 90 15.05 -0.74 9.25
C LYS A 90 16.15 -1.02 8.22
N ARG A 91 16.71 -2.23 8.28
CA ARG A 91 17.65 -2.75 7.30
C ARG A 91 16.89 -3.22 6.08
N VAL A 92 17.41 -2.87 4.92
CA VAL A 92 16.90 -3.32 3.64
C VAL A 92 18.01 -4.07 2.91
N ALA A 93 17.72 -5.30 2.51
CA ALA A 93 18.68 -6.14 1.80
C ALA A 93 18.94 -5.61 0.39
N ARG A 94 20.19 -5.72 -0.06
CA ARG A 94 20.58 -5.43 -1.44
C ARG A 94 20.36 -6.68 -2.30
N SER A 95 19.86 -6.50 -3.52
CA SER A 95 19.80 -7.58 -4.51
C SER A 95 21.23 -7.97 -4.95
N GLY A 96 21.54 -9.28 -4.93
CA GLY A 96 22.78 -9.83 -5.48
C GLY A 96 24.09 -9.51 -4.72
N GLY A 97 24.03 -8.94 -3.52
CA GLY A 97 25.22 -8.58 -2.74
C GLY A 97 25.57 -9.60 -1.65
N GLY A 98 26.78 -10.16 -1.69
CA GLY A 98 27.35 -10.96 -0.60
C GLY A 98 27.43 -10.20 0.74
N LYS A 99 27.70 -10.95 1.82
CA LYS A 99 27.61 -10.70 3.29
C LYS A 99 27.82 -9.30 3.93
N SER A 100 28.09 -8.20 3.22
CA SER A 100 28.63 -6.97 3.84
C SER A 100 27.85 -5.64 3.65
N GLY A 101 26.85 -5.51 2.76
CA GLY A 101 26.42 -4.17 2.30
C GLY A 101 24.92 -3.87 2.20
N GLY A 102 24.09 -4.27 3.17
CA GLY A 102 22.68 -3.84 3.22
C GLY A 102 22.52 -2.34 3.50
N TYR A 103 21.39 -1.77 3.12
CA TYR A 103 21.07 -0.36 3.39
C TYR A 103 20.39 -0.21 4.76
N ARG A 104 20.53 0.97 5.37
CA ARG A 104 19.71 1.38 6.51
C ARG A 104 18.76 2.46 6.07
N THR A 105 17.50 2.28 6.41
CA THR A 105 16.44 3.24 6.12
C THR A 105 15.85 3.77 7.41
N LEU A 106 15.43 5.03 7.35
CA LEU A 106 14.58 5.67 8.34
C LEU A 106 13.22 5.82 7.70
N LEU A 107 12.23 5.22 8.34
CA LEU A 107 10.86 5.32 7.90
C LEU A 107 9.96 5.65 9.08
N SER A 108 8.87 6.32 8.80
CA SER A 108 7.80 6.49 9.76
C SER A 108 6.68 5.52 9.49
N ALA A 109 6.14 4.92 10.55
CA ALA A 109 5.11 3.89 10.39
C ALA A 109 4.05 3.94 11.48
N ARG A 110 2.80 3.72 11.07
CA ARG A 110 1.77 3.13 11.91
C ARG A 110 1.62 1.69 11.45
N ILE A 111 2.18 0.76 12.24
CA ILE A 111 2.27 -0.66 11.87
C ILE A 111 0.89 -1.20 11.50
N GLY A 112 0.79 -1.86 10.35
CA GLY A 112 -0.47 -2.39 9.79
C GLY A 112 -1.38 -1.32 9.16
N SER A 113 -0.89 -0.10 8.91
CA SER A 113 -1.68 0.98 8.30
C SER A 113 -0.92 1.76 7.23
N ARG A 114 0.13 2.50 7.60
CA ARG A 114 0.86 3.38 6.66
C ARG A 114 2.34 3.42 7.00
N TYR A 115 3.16 3.34 5.97
CA TYR A 115 4.62 3.35 6.03
C TYR A 115 5.13 4.44 5.09
N VAL A 116 6.06 5.26 5.56
CA VAL A 116 6.63 6.37 4.78
C VAL A 116 8.15 6.34 4.91
N PHE A 117 8.85 5.94 3.85
CA PHE A 117 10.31 5.99 3.80
C PHE A 117 10.79 7.45 3.68
N LEU A 118 11.53 7.90 4.69
CA LEU A 118 11.97 9.29 4.83
C LEU A 118 13.39 9.49 4.31
N HIS A 119 14.30 8.58 4.67
CA HIS A 119 15.72 8.67 4.34
C HIS A 119 16.38 7.29 4.28
N GLY A 120 17.41 7.15 3.44
CA GLY A 120 18.17 5.91 3.29
C GLY A 120 19.65 6.22 3.16
N PHE A 121 20.50 5.33 3.66
CA PHE A 121 21.96 5.48 3.60
C PHE A 121 22.67 4.12 3.57
N PRO A 122 23.81 4.01 2.89
CA PRO A 122 24.65 2.82 2.92
C PRO A 122 25.25 2.61 4.32
N LYS A 123 25.71 1.39 4.59
CA LYS A 123 26.14 0.92 5.93
C LYS A 123 27.21 1.81 6.59
N SER A 124 28.00 2.56 5.82
CA SER A 124 29.10 3.43 6.26
C SER A 124 28.71 4.87 6.62
N ASP A 125 27.54 5.38 6.19
CA ASP A 125 27.43 6.83 5.98
C ASP A 125 26.72 7.65 7.07
N LYS A 126 26.13 7.05 8.10
CA LYS A 126 25.72 7.79 9.31
C LYS A 126 25.37 6.83 10.44
N ALA A 127 26.31 6.65 11.39
CA ALA A 127 26.06 5.89 12.61
C ALA A 127 25.22 6.69 13.63
N ASN A 128 25.25 8.02 13.58
CA ASN A 128 24.61 8.89 14.56
C ASN A 128 23.72 9.92 13.86
N ILE A 129 22.40 9.75 14.01
CA ILE A 129 21.42 10.79 13.72
C ILE A 129 21.43 11.72 14.93
N THR A 130 21.60 13.03 14.73
CA THR A 130 21.59 13.98 15.85
C THR A 130 20.20 14.04 16.49
N GLN A 131 20.11 14.55 17.72
CA GLN A 131 18.82 14.67 18.38
C GLN A 131 17.86 15.60 17.61
N ASP A 132 18.38 16.63 16.96
CA ASP A 132 17.57 17.57 16.18
C ASP A 132 17.16 16.98 14.83
N GLU A 133 18.05 16.26 14.15
CA GLU A 133 17.70 15.49 12.95
C GLU A 133 16.59 14.47 13.27
N LYS A 134 16.70 13.78 14.41
CA LYS A 134 15.70 12.83 14.89
C LYS A 134 14.35 13.50 15.11
N LYS A 135 14.31 14.63 15.82
CA LYS A 135 13.06 15.39 16.06
C LYS A 135 12.43 15.87 14.76
N ALA A 136 13.23 16.37 13.83
CA ALA A 136 12.75 16.82 12.52
C ALA A 136 12.14 15.66 11.72
N LEU A 137 12.78 14.49 11.72
CA LEU A 137 12.26 13.29 11.06
C LEU A 137 10.97 12.77 11.71
N GLN A 138 10.88 12.78 13.04
CA GLN A 138 9.66 12.42 13.77
C GLN A 138 8.50 13.36 13.42
N PHE A 139 8.76 14.67 13.38
CA PHE A 139 7.75 15.65 13.02
C PHE A 139 7.27 15.44 11.58
N ALA A 140 8.19 15.37 10.62
CA ALA A 140 7.85 15.15 9.21
C ALA A 140 7.10 13.82 9.02
N GLY A 141 7.58 12.75 9.66
CA GLY A 141 6.95 11.44 9.66
C GLY A 141 5.51 11.47 10.16
N LYS A 142 5.28 12.10 11.32
CA LYS A 142 3.94 12.25 11.89
C LYS A 142 2.99 12.98 10.94
N VAL A 143 3.44 14.08 10.33
CA VAL A 143 2.64 14.83 9.34
C VAL A 143 2.21 13.93 8.19
N PHE A 144 3.11 13.13 7.62
CA PHE A 144 2.77 12.22 6.52
C PHE A 144 1.84 11.08 6.95
N LEU A 145 2.02 10.56 8.17
CA LEU A 145 1.15 9.52 8.73
C LEU A 145 -0.28 10.02 8.99
N GLU A 146 -0.45 11.31 9.26
CA GLU A 146 -1.73 11.95 9.60
C GLU A 146 -2.43 12.63 8.42
N LEU A 147 -1.83 12.62 7.21
CA LEU A 147 -2.50 13.13 6.02
C LEU A 147 -3.85 12.45 5.79
N SER A 148 -4.89 13.27 5.63
CA SER A 148 -6.21 12.84 5.15
C SER A 148 -6.11 12.24 3.75
N ALA A 149 -7.13 11.51 3.30
CA ALA A 149 -7.14 10.93 1.97
C ALA A 149 -6.97 12.00 0.86
N GLU A 150 -7.63 13.16 1.01
CA GLU A 150 -7.50 14.27 0.06
C GLU A 150 -6.08 14.88 0.07
N ALA A 151 -5.51 15.10 1.26
CA ALA A 151 -4.17 15.66 1.38
C ALA A 151 -3.09 14.69 0.90
N LEU A 152 -3.28 13.39 1.14
CA LEU A 152 -2.42 12.34 0.61
C LEU A 152 -2.49 12.29 -0.92
N SER A 153 -3.68 12.35 -1.50
CA SER A 153 -3.86 12.41 -2.96
C SER A 153 -3.12 13.63 -3.54
N LYS A 154 -3.25 14.81 -2.93
CA LYS A 154 -2.49 16.00 -3.33
C LYS A 154 -0.97 15.81 -3.21
N ALA A 155 -0.50 15.17 -2.14
CA ALA A 155 0.92 14.88 -1.94
C ALA A 155 1.49 13.91 -2.98
N LEU A 156 0.69 12.94 -3.43
CA LEU A 156 1.04 12.02 -4.52
C LEU A 156 1.05 12.73 -5.88
N HIS A 157 0.00 13.50 -6.20
CA HIS A 157 -0.09 14.24 -7.46
C HIS A 157 1.02 15.29 -7.61
N SER A 158 1.41 15.95 -6.52
CA SER A 158 2.54 16.90 -6.51
C SER A 158 3.92 16.23 -6.48
N GLY A 159 3.97 14.91 -6.31
CA GLY A 159 5.21 14.13 -6.24
C GLY A 159 6.03 14.38 -4.97
N VAL A 160 5.44 14.96 -3.92
CA VAL A 160 6.08 15.06 -2.58
C VAL A 160 6.25 13.65 -2.00
N LEU A 161 5.19 12.85 -2.13
CA LEU A 161 5.17 11.42 -1.84
C LEU A 161 5.02 10.64 -3.14
N LEU A 162 5.54 9.43 -3.13
CA LEU A 162 5.42 8.45 -4.20
C LEU A 162 5.00 7.12 -3.57
N GLU A 163 4.21 6.35 -4.30
CA GLU A 163 3.84 5.01 -3.88
C GLU A 163 4.99 4.02 -4.14
N VAL A 164 5.09 3.01 -3.29
CA VAL A 164 5.99 1.86 -3.49
C VAL A 164 5.14 0.73 -4.04
N HIS A 165 5.52 0.20 -5.20
CA HIS A 165 4.75 -0.87 -5.83
C HIS A 165 5.23 -2.21 -5.30
N CYS A 166 4.41 -2.81 -4.43
CA CYS A 166 4.62 -4.17 -3.97
C CYS A 166 3.95 -5.14 -4.93
N GLU A 167 4.74 -5.78 -5.79
CA GLU A 167 4.27 -6.91 -6.60
C GLU A 167 3.85 -8.01 -5.62
N GLN A 168 2.55 -8.33 -5.64
CA GLN A 168 2.02 -9.51 -4.96
C GLN A 168 2.36 -10.69 -5.87
N ASP A 169 3.58 -11.22 -5.73
CA ASP A 169 3.94 -12.51 -6.33
C ASP A 169 2.89 -13.53 -5.84
N HIS A 170 2.02 -13.95 -6.76
CA HIS A 170 1.02 -15.00 -6.58
C HIS A 170 1.66 -16.37 -6.82
#